data_AF-A0A2Z3JGZ0-F1
#
_entry.id   AF-A0A2Z3JGZ0-F1
#
_cell.length_a   1.000
_cell.length_b   1.000
_cell.length_c   1.000
_cell.angle_alpha   90.00
_cell.angle_beta   90.00
_cell.angle_gamma   90.00
#
_symmetry.space_group_name_H-M   'P 1'
#
loop_
_entity.id
_entity.type
_entity.pdbx_description
1 polymer ?
#
loop_
_entity_poly.entity_id
_entity_poly.type
_entity_poly.pdbx_seq_one_letter_code
_entity_poly.pdbx_strand_id
1 'polypeptide(L)'
;MKNSTQGFTLIELLIVIAIIGILAAVLLPNLLGAQKRAYDTAAASCANDIAKKEAIVLIDTGSYSTTLNGADTTPNCTNITWSVTAASQTSFTATAKHPSGVKTYTITNTGLSSS
;
A
#
# COMPACT_ATOMS: atom_id res chain seq x y z
N MET A 1 -28.75 -12.22 53.64
CA MET A 1 -28.85 -11.72 52.25
C MET A 1 -28.22 -12.78 51.37
N LYS A 2 -29.01 -13.52 50.60
CA LYS A 2 -28.51 -14.69 49.85
C LYS A 2 -28.12 -14.23 48.45
N ASN A 3 -26.82 -14.09 48.22
CA ASN A 3 -26.28 -13.73 46.91
C ASN A 3 -26.36 -14.97 46.01
N SER A 4 -27.34 -14.97 45.11
CA SER A 4 -27.44 -15.97 44.05
C SER A 4 -26.38 -15.67 42.99
N THR A 5 -25.23 -16.33 43.07
CA THR A 5 -24.25 -16.34 41.99
C THR A 5 -24.86 -17.07 40.80
N GLN A 6 -25.32 -16.32 39.79
CA GLN A 6 -25.76 -16.89 38.52
C GLN A 6 -24.52 -17.36 37.75
N GLY A 7 -24.38 -18.67 37.56
CA GLY A 7 -23.35 -19.26 36.71
C GLY A 7 -23.80 -19.25 35.25
N PHE A 8 -22.87 -18.98 34.34
CA PHE A 8 -23.08 -19.09 32.90
C PHE A 8 -23.23 -20.58 32.52
N THR A 9 -24.20 -20.91 31.67
CA THR A 9 -24.36 -22.29 31.21
C THR A 9 -23.39 -22.60 30.07
N LEU A 10 -22.94 -23.87 30.00
CA LEU A 10 -22.09 -24.33 28.89
C LEU A 10 -22.81 -24.20 27.54
N ILE A 11 -24.13 -24.36 27.52
CA ILE A 11 -24.92 -24.24 26.29
C ILE A 11 -24.99 -22.79 25.79
N GLU A 12 -25.08 -21.80 26.70
CA GLU A 12 -25.00 -20.38 26.32
C GLU A 12 -23.66 -20.07 25.67
N LEU A 13 -22.56 -20.56 26.25
CA LEU A 13 -21.23 -20.32 25.69
C LEU A 13 -21.02 -21.04 24.35
N LEU A 14 -21.58 -22.25 24.19
CA LEU A 14 -21.54 -23.01 22.93
C LEU A 14 -22.29 -22.30 21.79
N ILE A 15 -23.47 -21.74 22.06
CA ILE A 15 -24.24 -21.02 21.04
C ILE A 15 -23.50 -19.75 20.62
N VAL A 16 -22.89 -19.03 21.57
CA VAL A 16 -22.13 -17.81 21.27
C VAL A 16 -20.95 -18.08 20.35
N ILE A 17 -20.12 -19.09 20.64
CA ILE A 17 -18.98 -19.41 19.77
C ILE A 17 -19.44 -19.94 18.41
N ALA A 18 -20.59 -20.63 18.34
CA ALA A 18 -21.16 -21.08 17.07
C ALA A 18 -21.56 -19.89 16.19
N ILE A 19 -22.23 -18.89 16.76
CA ILE A 19 -22.63 -17.67 16.03
C ILE A 19 -21.39 -16.87 15.58
N ILE A 20 -20.42 -16.66 16.47
CA ILE A 20 -19.15 -15.97 16.13
C ILE A 20 -18.41 -16.72 15.01
N GLY A 21 -18.39 -18.06 15.05
CA GLY A 21 -17.79 -18.89 14.02
C GLY A 21 -18.44 -18.69 12.64
N ILE A 22 -19.77 -18.64 12.58
CA ILE A 22 -20.51 -18.40 11.32
C ILE A 22 -20.20 -16.99 10.79
N LEU A 23 -20.24 -15.96 11.65
CA LEU A 23 -19.94 -14.58 11.25
C LEU A 23 -18.49 -14.45 10.76
N ALA A 24 -17.53 -15.03 11.48
CA ALA A 24 -16.12 -14.99 11.11
C ALA A 24 -15.87 -15.68 9.75
N ALA A 25 -16.52 -16.82 9.48
CA ALA A 25 -16.38 -17.55 8.23
C ALA A 25 -16.77 -16.72 7.00
N VAL A 26 -17.82 -15.90 7.11
CA VAL A 26 -18.27 -15.02 6.01
C VAL A 26 -17.42 -13.74 5.92
N LEU A 27 -16.95 -13.21 7.06
CA LEU A 27 -16.24 -11.93 7.12
C LEU A 27 -14.77 -12.02 6.72
N LEU A 28 -14.06 -13.09 7.10
CA LEU A 28 -12.63 -13.25 6.83
C LEU A 28 -12.23 -13.11 5.35
N PRO A 29 -12.87 -13.78 4.37
CA PRO A 29 -12.45 -13.67 2.97
C PRO A 29 -12.57 -12.23 2.45
N ASN A 30 -13.61 -11.51 2.86
CA ASN A 30 -13.79 -10.11 2.50
C ASN A 30 -12.69 -9.23 3.10
N LEU A 31 -12.37 -9.43 4.39
CA LEU A 31 -11.30 -8.70 5.06
C LEU A 31 -9.94 -8.92 4.37
N LEU A 32 -9.61 -10.17 4.02
CA LEU A 32 -8.38 -10.49 3.31
C LEU A 32 -8.32 -9.88 1.90
N GLY A 33 -9.47 -9.74 1.23
CA GLY A 33 -9.59 -9.03 -0.05
C GLY A 33 -9.38 -7.53 0.10
N ALA A 34 -10.00 -6.92 1.12
CA ALA A 34 -9.85 -5.50 1.43
C ALA A 34 -8.40 -5.12 1.76
N GLN A 35 -7.70 -5.94 2.57
CA GLN A 35 -6.28 -5.72 2.87
C GLN A 35 -5.41 -5.75 1.59
N LYS A 36 -5.63 -6.71 0.69
CA LYS A 36 -4.90 -6.76 -0.59
C LYS A 36 -5.13 -5.52 -1.44
N ARG A 37 -6.38 -5.03 -1.51
CA ARG A 37 -6.71 -3.79 -2.22
C ARG A 37 -6.04 -2.57 -1.58
N ALA A 38 -5.94 -2.53 -0.25
CA ALA A 38 -5.23 -1.47 0.46
C ALA A 38 -3.72 -1.50 0.13
N TYR A 39 -3.09 -2.68 0.09
CA TYR A 39 -1.69 -2.82 -0.34
C TYR A 39 -1.46 -2.37 -1.78
N ASP A 40 -2.34 -2.77 -2.69
CA ASP A 40 -2.29 -2.34 -4.09
C ASP A 40 -2.47 -0.81 -4.20
N THR A 41 -3.37 -0.21 -3.42
CA THR A 41 -3.59 1.25 -3.37
C THR A 41 -2.36 1.98 -2.83
N ALA A 42 -1.71 1.44 -1.79
CA ALA A 42 -0.49 2.01 -1.24
C ALA A 42 0.65 1.98 -2.27
N ALA A 43 0.82 0.87 -3.00
CA ALA A 43 1.79 0.77 -4.09
C ALA A 43 1.51 1.77 -5.23
N ALA A 44 0.24 1.95 -5.61
CA ALA A 44 -0.15 2.96 -6.59
C ALA A 44 0.14 4.39 -6.10
N SER A 45 -0.12 4.69 -4.81
CA SER A 45 0.21 5.98 -4.22
C SER A 45 1.71 6.25 -4.27
N CYS A 46 2.52 5.26 -3.88
CA CYS A 46 3.97 5.34 -3.97
C CYS A 46 4.44 5.61 -5.42
N ALA A 47 3.88 4.94 -6.42
CA ALA A 47 4.21 5.21 -7.83
C ALA A 47 3.95 6.67 -8.24
N ASN A 48 2.84 7.26 -7.78
CA ASN A 48 2.55 8.67 -8.02
C ASN A 48 3.50 9.61 -7.28
N ASP A 49 3.89 9.25 -6.05
CA ASP A 49 4.86 10.04 -5.31
C ASP A 49 6.25 10.00 -5.95
N ILE A 50 6.69 8.85 -6.49
CA ILE A 50 7.89 8.76 -7.32
C ILE A 50 7.82 9.76 -8.48
N ALA A 51 6.70 9.81 -9.20
CA ALA A 51 6.54 10.74 -10.32
C ALA A 51 6.65 12.21 -9.92
N LYS A 52 6.10 12.58 -8.75
CA LYS A 52 6.24 13.94 -8.21
C LYS A 52 7.69 14.24 -7.85
N LYS A 53 8.40 13.28 -7.25
CA LYS A 53 9.81 13.44 -6.89
C LYS A 53 10.72 13.53 -8.11
N GLU A 54 10.46 12.73 -9.13
CA GLU A 54 11.12 12.83 -10.43
C GLU A 54 10.89 14.20 -11.09
N ALA A 55 9.68 14.75 -11.00
CA ALA A 55 9.41 16.11 -11.51
C ALA A 55 10.20 17.19 -10.76
N ILE A 56 10.39 17.05 -9.44
CA ILE A 56 11.25 17.96 -8.66
C ILE A 56 12.70 17.84 -9.12
N VAL A 57 13.21 16.61 -9.27
CA VAL A 57 14.60 16.36 -9.72
C VAL A 57 14.84 16.92 -11.12
N LEU A 58 13.87 16.81 -12.02
CA LEU A 58 13.93 17.41 -13.35
C LEU A 58 14.04 18.93 -13.28
N ILE A 59 13.30 19.60 -12.38
CA ILE A 59 13.36 21.06 -12.22
C ILE A 59 14.73 21.48 -11.68
N ASP A 60 15.29 20.73 -10.74
CA ASP A 60 16.56 21.08 -10.09
C ASP A 60 17.79 20.79 -10.97
N THR A 61 17.74 19.72 -11.76
CA THR A 61 18.91 19.17 -12.47
C THR A 61 18.78 19.18 -13.99
N GLY A 62 17.60 19.46 -14.54
CA GLY A 62 17.31 19.39 -15.96
C GLY A 62 17.23 17.95 -16.50
N SER A 63 17.24 16.93 -15.64
CA SER A 63 17.07 15.52 -16.03
C SER A 63 16.33 14.72 -14.97
N TYR A 64 15.63 13.66 -15.39
CA TYR A 64 15.19 12.63 -14.45
C TYR A 64 16.38 11.82 -13.94
N SER A 65 16.23 11.16 -12.78
CA SER A 65 17.31 10.41 -12.15
C SER A 65 16.92 8.95 -11.89
N THR A 66 17.86 8.02 -12.01
CA THR A 66 17.63 6.63 -11.54
C THR A 66 17.74 6.51 -10.01
N THR A 67 18.24 7.56 -9.35
CA THR A 67 18.53 7.57 -7.92
C THR A 67 17.83 8.76 -7.26
N LEU A 68 16.87 8.47 -6.39
CA LEU A 68 16.09 9.44 -5.61
C LEU A 68 16.49 9.36 -4.14
N ASN A 69 17.62 9.99 -3.77
CA ASN A 69 18.25 9.81 -2.46
C ASN A 69 18.45 11.11 -1.65
N GLY A 70 17.76 12.20 -2.00
CA GLY A 70 17.77 13.47 -1.26
C GLY A 70 16.61 13.58 -0.28
N ALA A 71 16.76 14.39 0.77
CA ALA A 71 15.73 14.58 1.80
C ALA A 71 14.35 14.99 1.22
N ASP A 72 14.36 15.77 0.13
CA ASP A 72 13.14 16.22 -0.55
C ASP A 72 12.76 15.36 -1.76
N THR A 73 13.63 14.45 -2.20
CA THR A 73 13.44 13.64 -3.42
C THR A 73 13.16 12.18 -3.13
N THR A 74 13.28 11.71 -1.88
CA THR A 74 12.88 10.35 -1.49
C THR A 74 11.35 10.20 -1.54
N PRO A 75 10.81 9.24 -2.32
CA PRO A 75 9.39 8.91 -2.32
C PRO A 75 8.92 8.36 -0.97
N ASN A 76 7.72 8.76 -0.53
CA ASN A 76 7.13 8.21 0.69
C ASN A 76 6.46 6.86 0.40
N CYS A 77 7.28 5.80 0.44
CA CYS A 77 6.88 4.45 0.07
C CYS A 77 7.08 3.49 1.26
N THR A 78 6.23 3.60 2.28
CA THR A 78 6.31 2.75 3.48
C THR A 78 5.96 1.29 3.14
N ASN A 79 6.86 0.35 3.47
CA ASN A 79 6.70 -1.09 3.17
C ASN A 79 6.45 -1.42 1.68
N ILE A 80 6.95 -0.58 0.78
CA ILE A 80 6.81 -0.78 -0.67
C ILE A 80 8.21 -0.88 -1.26
N THR A 81 8.44 -1.90 -2.09
CA THR A 81 9.64 -2.00 -2.89
C THR A 81 9.45 -1.16 -4.14
N TRP A 82 10.36 -0.21 -4.37
CA TRP A 82 10.31 0.67 -5.52
C TRP A 82 11.70 0.87 -6.14
N SER A 83 11.71 1.21 -7.42
CA SER A 83 12.94 1.56 -8.14
C SER A 83 12.62 2.42 -9.36
N VAL A 84 13.54 3.31 -9.71
CA VAL A 84 13.52 4.00 -11.01
C VAL A 84 14.43 3.21 -11.95
N THR A 85 13.83 2.48 -12.89
CA THR A 85 14.52 1.51 -13.75
C THR A 85 15.20 2.18 -14.94
N ALA A 86 14.67 3.32 -15.40
CA ALA A 86 15.27 4.11 -16.46
C ALA A 86 14.97 5.60 -16.23
N ALA A 87 15.93 6.47 -16.52
CA ALA A 87 15.78 7.92 -16.46
C ALA A 87 16.64 8.60 -17.53
N SER A 88 16.17 9.73 -18.03
CA SER A 88 16.79 10.53 -19.09
C SER A 88 16.33 11.99 -18.96
N GLN A 89 16.77 12.87 -19.86
CA GLN A 89 16.31 14.27 -19.88
C GLN A 89 14.81 14.42 -20.13
N THR A 90 14.19 13.49 -20.86
CA THR A 90 12.80 13.64 -21.33
C THR A 90 11.86 12.56 -20.80
N SER A 91 12.40 11.50 -20.23
CA SER A 91 11.59 10.39 -19.74
C SER A 91 12.17 9.67 -18.54
N PHE A 92 11.29 9.05 -17.76
CA PHE A 92 11.65 8.07 -16.73
C PHE A 92 10.66 6.92 -16.72
N THR A 93 11.10 5.79 -16.18
CA THR A 93 10.26 4.63 -15.87
C THR A 93 10.59 4.14 -14.47
N ALA A 94 9.58 4.06 -13.62
CA ALA A 94 9.70 3.58 -12.26
C ALA A 94 8.66 2.51 -11.94
N THR A 95 8.98 1.66 -10.97
CA THR A 95 8.09 0.60 -10.49
C THR A 95 7.89 0.69 -8.99
N ALA A 96 6.70 0.31 -8.52
CA ALA A 96 6.35 0.18 -7.12
C ALA A 96 5.51 -1.08 -6.88
N LYS A 97 5.88 -1.87 -5.88
CA LYS A 97 5.16 -3.09 -5.48
C LYS A 97 5.15 -3.23 -3.97
N HIS A 98 3.96 -3.44 -3.40
CA HIS A 98 3.85 -3.88 -2.01
C HIS A 98 4.13 -5.40 -1.93
N PRO A 99 4.94 -5.91 -0.99
CA PRO A 99 5.29 -7.33 -0.90
C PRO A 99 4.09 -8.27 -0.78
N SER A 100 3.06 -7.83 -0.05
CA SER A 100 1.79 -8.57 0.13
C SER A 100 0.69 -8.13 -0.85
N GLY A 101 0.98 -7.17 -1.72
CA GLY A 101 0.09 -6.76 -2.81
C GLY A 101 0.19 -7.74 -3.98
N VAL A 102 -0.81 -7.72 -4.85
CA VAL A 102 -0.84 -8.61 -6.01
C VAL A 102 -0.24 -7.91 -7.22
N LYS A 103 -0.37 -6.59 -7.31
CA LYS A 103 -0.03 -5.80 -8.48
C LYS A 103 1.31 -5.10 -8.35
N THR A 104 2.03 -5.03 -9.46
CA THR A 104 3.15 -4.11 -9.66
C THR A 104 2.64 -2.91 -10.43
N TYR A 105 2.93 -1.72 -9.95
CA TYR A 105 2.58 -0.47 -10.62
C TYR A 105 3.81 0.08 -11.32
N THR A 106 3.69 0.29 -12.62
CA THR A 106 4.73 0.92 -13.44
C THR A 106 4.24 2.28 -13.88
N ILE A 107 5.06 3.31 -13.70
CA ILE A 107 4.82 4.64 -14.20
C ILE A 107 5.91 5.00 -15.19
N THR A 108 5.50 5.48 -16.35
CA THR A 108 6.38 6.02 -17.38
C THR A 108 5.91 7.42 -17.72
N ASN A 109 6.79 8.41 -17.58
CA ASN A 109 6.54 9.77 -18.05
C ASN A 109 7.52 10.06 -19.18
N THR A 110 7.04 10.70 -20.24
CA THR A 110 7.82 11.05 -21.44
C THR A 110 7.77 12.55 -21.76
N GLY A 111 7.32 13.42 -20.84
CA GLY A 111 6.78 14.73 -21.25
C GLY A 111 6.88 15.88 -20.27
N LEU A 112 8.01 16.09 -19.61
CA LEU A 112 8.35 17.42 -19.06
C LEU A 112 9.75 17.76 -19.57
N SER A 113 9.86 18.83 -20.35
CA SER A 113 11.14 19.40 -20.80
C SER A 113 11.07 20.92 -20.61
N SER A 114 11.94 21.48 -19.78
CA SER A 114 12.15 22.93 -19.73
C SER A 114 13.02 23.36 -20.91
N SER A 115 12.63 24.43 -21.61
CA SER A 115 13.48 25.12 -22.61
C SER A 115 14.52 26.00 -21.95
#